data_AF-A0A1B7NIX1-F1
#
_entry.id   AF-A0A1B7NIX1-F1
#
_cell.length_a   1.000
_cell.length_b   1.000
_cell.length_c   1.000
_cell.angle_alpha   90.00
_cell.angle_beta   90.00
_cell.angle_gamma   90.00
#
_symmetry.space_group_name_H-M   'P 1'
#
loop_
_entity.id
_entity.type
_entity.pdbx_description
1 polymer ?
#
loop_
_entity_poly.entity_id
_entity_poly.type
_entity_poly.pdbx_seq_one_letter_code
_entity_poly.pdbx_strand_id
1 'polypeptide(L)'
;MSNDQISSADTTSDTHFHVRSLPDGTAFQVSRHALEACEVFKDMFACCEGFELVDDKDEPGSQEAVLDLDETEHALATLFRLIQHPPAPPPTENSEGTRPRFKLDAGSVIPFPILPFMLHLADKYGLSETIIRSLRLHMQSNAAINPLPVYAYATAHDLPKIAAEASAYLLHPPLSSYTKGDIQIIPTVTAYHELLRLHEYRKSRLREILLNEDLFPHGYGTCPTHKQWATQLWEQKRVYLATQLEAATDIAGEMHELACQLSSCPLCRKAVTAAVEMLQYKCRRVARTVDYVPQDYWLGAVQ
;
A
#
# COMPACT_ATOMS: atom_id res chain seq x y z
N MET A 1 23.16 -9.26 -57.64
CA MET A 1 23.60 -10.59 -57.16
C MET A 1 24.22 -10.32 -55.79
N SER A 2 23.53 -10.49 -54.67
CA SER A 2 22.75 -11.64 -54.19
C SER A 2 21.68 -11.12 -53.21
N ASN A 3 20.39 -11.38 -53.41
CA ASN A 3 19.59 -12.43 -52.76
C ASN A 3 19.84 -12.61 -51.26
N ASP A 4 19.19 -11.77 -50.44
CA ASP A 4 18.83 -12.12 -49.07
C ASP A 4 17.32 -12.33 -48.98
N GLN A 5 16.97 -13.56 -48.63
CA GLN A 5 15.63 -14.10 -48.57
C GLN A 5 14.88 -13.50 -47.38
N ILE A 6 13.77 -12.82 -47.68
CA ILE A 6 12.74 -12.46 -46.71
C ILE A 6 12.08 -13.78 -46.29
N SER A 7 12.44 -14.25 -45.10
CA SER A 7 11.79 -15.37 -44.43
C SER A 7 10.31 -15.04 -44.21
N SER A 8 9.44 -15.71 -44.94
CA SER A 8 7.99 -15.72 -44.74
C SER A 8 7.69 -16.18 -43.32
N ALA A 9 7.21 -15.25 -42.50
CA ALA A 9 6.74 -15.53 -41.16
C ALA A 9 5.57 -16.51 -41.21
N ASP A 10 5.71 -17.55 -40.39
CA ASP A 10 4.70 -18.54 -40.05
C ASP A 10 3.48 -17.80 -39.49
N THR A 11 2.46 -17.56 -40.31
CA THR A 11 1.15 -17.14 -39.82
C THR A 11 0.48 -18.36 -39.21
N THR A 12 0.88 -18.70 -37.97
CA THR A 12 0.09 -19.57 -37.11
C THR A 12 -1.31 -18.95 -37.06
N SER A 13 -2.27 -19.62 -37.69
CA SER A 13 -3.68 -19.25 -37.68
C SER A 13 -4.10 -19.09 -36.22
N ASP A 14 -4.25 -17.84 -35.79
CA ASP A 14 -4.71 -17.49 -34.43
C ASP A 14 -6.16 -17.98 -34.34
N THR A 15 -6.33 -19.22 -33.88
CA THR A 15 -7.64 -19.84 -33.78
C THR A 15 -8.43 -19.07 -32.74
N HIS A 16 -9.42 -18.31 -33.22
CA HIS A 16 -10.32 -17.57 -32.37
C HIS A 16 -11.14 -18.54 -31.51
N PHE A 17 -11.12 -18.30 -30.21
CA PHE A 17 -11.86 -19.07 -29.22
C PHE A 17 -12.97 -18.20 -28.65
N HIS A 18 -14.14 -18.76 -28.39
CA HIS A 18 -15.28 -18.02 -27.86
C HIS A 18 -15.49 -18.36 -26.39
N VAL A 19 -15.57 -17.35 -25.54
CA VAL A 19 -15.93 -17.50 -24.13
C VAL A 19 -17.24 -16.78 -23.87
N ARG A 20 -18.23 -17.45 -23.31
CA ARG A 20 -19.56 -16.91 -23.06
C ARG A 20 -19.84 -16.78 -21.56
N SER A 21 -20.31 -15.59 -21.16
CA SER A 21 -20.88 -15.35 -19.82
C SER A 21 -22.19 -16.10 -19.71
N LEU A 22 -22.31 -17.01 -18.74
CA LEU A 22 -23.58 -17.68 -18.44
C LEU A 22 -24.65 -16.73 -17.90
N PRO A 23 -24.35 -15.82 -16.94
CA PRO A 23 -25.35 -14.89 -16.42
C PRO A 23 -25.94 -13.94 -17.48
N ASP A 24 -25.12 -13.46 -18.41
CA ASP A 24 -25.51 -12.39 -19.35
C ASP A 24 -25.71 -12.89 -20.79
N GLY A 25 -25.20 -14.08 -21.13
CA GLY A 25 -25.20 -14.64 -22.49
C GLY A 25 -24.21 -13.98 -23.45
N THR A 26 -23.48 -12.95 -23.01
CA THR A 26 -22.49 -12.23 -23.83
C THR A 26 -21.31 -13.13 -24.19
N ALA A 27 -20.97 -13.23 -25.47
CA ALA A 27 -19.84 -13.98 -25.98
C ALA A 27 -18.65 -13.05 -26.32
N PHE A 28 -17.46 -13.46 -25.89
CA PHE A 28 -16.19 -12.78 -26.12
C PHE A 28 -15.33 -13.61 -27.06
N GLN A 29 -14.79 -12.97 -28.08
CA GLN A 29 -13.77 -13.57 -28.94
C GLN A 29 -12.39 -13.30 -28.34
N VAL A 30 -11.65 -14.35 -28.02
CA VAL A 30 -10.34 -14.27 -27.36
C VAL A 30 -9.34 -15.17 -28.07
N SER A 31 -8.05 -14.79 -28.03
CA SER A 31 -6.99 -15.68 -28.51
C SER A 31 -6.76 -16.78 -27.50
N ARG A 32 -6.84 -18.04 -27.94
CA ARG A 32 -6.56 -19.21 -27.11
C ARG A 32 -5.16 -19.13 -26.51
N HIS A 33 -4.18 -18.68 -27.28
CA HIS A 33 -2.80 -18.52 -26.83
C HIS A 33 -2.68 -17.54 -25.65
N ALA A 34 -3.46 -16.45 -25.66
CA ALA A 34 -3.49 -15.51 -24.54
C ALA A 34 -4.09 -16.15 -23.27
N LEU A 35 -5.13 -16.96 -23.42
CA LEU A 35 -5.73 -17.67 -22.27
C LEU A 35 -4.79 -18.72 -21.68
N GLU A 36 -4.01 -19.43 -22.50
CA GLU A 36 -3.02 -20.42 -22.06
C GLU A 36 -1.89 -19.84 -21.19
N ALA A 37 -1.75 -18.51 -21.14
CA ALA A 37 -0.89 -17.84 -20.16
C ALA A 37 -1.39 -17.95 -18.71
N CYS A 38 -2.64 -18.39 -18.52
CA CYS A 38 -3.24 -18.63 -17.21
C CYS A 38 -3.26 -20.14 -16.92
N GLU A 39 -2.86 -20.55 -15.72
CA GLU A 39 -2.76 -21.97 -15.37
C GLU A 39 -4.12 -22.68 -15.48
N VAL A 40 -5.19 -22.05 -15.03
CA VAL A 40 -6.54 -22.64 -15.06
C VAL A 40 -7.00 -22.94 -16.48
N PHE A 41 -6.85 -21.98 -17.41
CA PHE A 41 -7.27 -22.20 -18.80
C PHE A 41 -6.37 -23.21 -19.50
N LYS A 42 -5.07 -23.19 -19.24
CA LYS A 42 -4.12 -24.17 -19.77
C LYS A 42 -4.51 -25.60 -19.37
N ASP A 43 -4.83 -25.81 -18.10
CA ASP A 43 -5.24 -27.13 -17.59
C ASP A 43 -6.60 -27.55 -18.16
N MET A 44 -7.55 -26.62 -18.26
CA MET A 44 -8.85 -26.86 -18.90
C MET A 44 -8.69 -27.31 -20.36
N PHE A 45 -7.85 -26.63 -21.13
CA PHE A 45 -7.60 -27.00 -22.53
C PHE A 45 -6.90 -28.34 -22.67
N ALA A 46 -5.89 -28.62 -21.83
CA ALA A 46 -5.19 -29.89 -21.83
C ALA A 46 -6.12 -31.09 -21.54
N CYS A 47 -7.18 -30.89 -20.75
CA CYS A 47 -8.17 -31.92 -20.48
C CYS A 47 -9.10 -32.20 -21.68
N CYS A 48 -9.34 -31.21 -22.54
CA CYS A 48 -10.25 -31.32 -23.68
C CYS A 48 -9.57 -31.92 -24.92
N GLU A 49 -8.27 -31.67 -25.13
CA GLU A 49 -7.53 -32.17 -26.30
C GLU A 49 -7.38 -33.70 -26.34
N GLY A 50 -7.62 -34.40 -25.22
CA GLY A 50 -7.53 -35.85 -25.15
C GLY A 50 -8.75 -36.63 -25.67
N PHE A 51 -9.87 -35.96 -25.97
CA PHE A 51 -11.16 -36.64 -26.29
C PHE A 51 -11.46 -36.78 -27.79
N GLU A 52 -10.62 -36.28 -28.69
CA GLU A 52 -10.86 -36.30 -30.15
C GLU A 52 -10.65 -37.67 -30.85
N LEU A 53 -10.61 -38.80 -30.12
CA LEU A 53 -10.18 -40.09 -30.66
C LEU A 53 -11.27 -41.15 -30.93
N VAL A 54 -12.54 -40.76 -31.13
CA VAL A 54 -13.54 -41.71 -31.68
C VAL A 54 -14.19 -41.13 -32.93
N ASP A 55 -13.62 -41.59 -34.05
CA ASP A 55 -13.80 -41.28 -35.47
C ASP A 55 -15.23 -41.59 -35.98
N ASP A 56 -16.23 -40.78 -35.64
CA ASP A 56 -17.53 -40.77 -36.35
C ASP A 56 -17.49 -39.66 -37.42
N LYS A 57 -17.12 -40.08 -38.64
CA LYS A 57 -16.68 -39.26 -39.78
C LYS A 57 -17.73 -38.40 -40.49
N ASP A 58 -18.94 -38.25 -39.98
CA ASP A 58 -20.06 -37.81 -40.84
C ASP A 58 -20.74 -36.47 -40.51
N GLU A 59 -20.25 -35.63 -39.58
CA GLU A 59 -20.74 -34.25 -39.43
C GLU A 59 -19.67 -33.18 -39.76
N PRO A 60 -19.72 -32.54 -40.95
CA PRO A 60 -18.82 -31.47 -41.37
C PRO A 60 -19.27 -30.11 -40.82
N GLY A 61 -19.47 -30.04 -39.51
CA GLY A 61 -19.71 -28.80 -38.77
C GLY A 61 -18.68 -28.67 -37.67
N SER A 62 -17.55 -28.02 -37.96
CA SER A 62 -16.59 -27.61 -36.94
C SER A 62 -17.31 -26.69 -35.95
N GLN A 63 -17.88 -27.26 -34.89
CA GLN A 63 -18.49 -26.49 -33.82
C GLN A 63 -17.41 -25.56 -33.27
N GLU A 64 -17.63 -24.25 -33.41
CA GLU A 64 -16.78 -23.26 -32.75
C GLU A 64 -16.71 -23.65 -31.27
N ALA A 65 -15.49 -23.86 -30.76
CA ALA A 65 -15.31 -24.23 -29.36
C ALA A 65 -15.72 -23.04 -28.50
N VAL A 66 -16.89 -23.16 -27.85
CA VAL A 66 -17.42 -22.17 -26.91
C VAL A 66 -17.17 -22.66 -25.48
N LEU A 67 -16.48 -21.86 -24.67
CA LEU A 67 -16.34 -22.08 -23.23
C LEU A 67 -17.36 -21.23 -22.48
N ASP A 68 -18.22 -21.88 -21.71
CA ASP A 68 -19.17 -21.21 -20.84
C ASP A 68 -18.56 -20.98 -19.44
N LEU A 69 -18.56 -19.73 -18.97
CA LEU A 69 -18.09 -19.37 -17.63
C LEU A 69 -19.21 -18.71 -16.82
N ASP A 70 -19.32 -19.10 -15.54
CA ASP A 70 -20.24 -18.49 -14.58
C ASP A 70 -19.65 -17.20 -13.99
N GLU A 71 -19.41 -16.23 -14.88
CA GLU A 71 -18.91 -14.91 -14.57
C GLU A 71 -19.72 -13.87 -15.33
N THR A 72 -19.94 -12.72 -14.70
CA THR A 72 -20.60 -11.60 -15.38
C THR A 72 -19.76 -11.08 -16.56
N GLU A 73 -20.40 -10.41 -17.51
CA GLU A 73 -19.76 -9.73 -18.64
C GLU A 73 -18.64 -8.79 -18.16
N HIS A 74 -18.89 -8.05 -17.07
CA HIS A 74 -17.91 -7.12 -16.51
C HIS A 74 -16.66 -7.84 -15.97
N ALA A 75 -16.84 -8.99 -15.33
CA ALA A 75 -15.75 -9.82 -14.81
C ALA A 75 -14.91 -10.40 -15.94
N LEU A 76 -15.56 -10.99 -16.96
CA LEU A 76 -14.86 -11.53 -18.13
C LEU A 76 -14.12 -10.44 -18.90
N ALA A 77 -14.75 -9.29 -19.15
CA ALA A 77 -14.10 -8.17 -19.81
C ALA A 77 -12.87 -7.67 -19.04
N THR A 78 -12.94 -7.65 -17.70
CA THR A 78 -11.83 -7.27 -16.83
C THR A 78 -10.71 -8.31 -16.86
N LEU A 79 -11.06 -9.60 -16.76
CA LEU A 79 -10.12 -10.72 -16.84
C LEU A 79 -9.36 -10.72 -18.17
N PHE A 80 -10.06 -10.64 -19.30
CA PHE A 80 -9.43 -10.62 -20.62
C PHE A 80 -8.56 -9.39 -20.82
N ARG A 81 -8.97 -8.23 -20.27
CA ARG A 81 -8.12 -7.04 -20.26
C ARG A 81 -6.84 -7.26 -19.46
N LEU A 82 -6.90 -7.88 -18.28
CA LEU A 82 -5.72 -8.19 -17.46
C LEU A 82 -4.75 -9.14 -18.19
N ILE A 83 -5.28 -10.13 -18.91
CA ILE A 83 -4.49 -11.10 -19.67
C ILE A 83 -3.83 -10.43 -20.89
N GLN A 84 -4.60 -9.70 -21.69
CA GLN A 84 -4.14 -9.14 -22.97
C GLN A 84 -3.33 -7.85 -22.80
N HIS A 85 -3.71 -7.02 -21.83
CA HIS A 85 -3.13 -5.70 -21.58
C HIS A 85 -2.83 -5.53 -20.08
N PRO A 86 -1.88 -6.32 -19.55
CA PRO A 86 -1.58 -6.29 -18.14
C PRO A 86 -1.15 -4.87 -17.71
N PRO A 87 -1.64 -4.37 -16.57
CA PRO A 87 -1.31 -3.02 -16.14
C PRO A 87 0.18 -2.91 -15.85
N ALA A 88 0.80 -1.86 -16.39
CA ALA A 88 2.18 -1.51 -16.03
C ALA A 88 2.24 -1.17 -14.53
N PRO A 89 3.36 -1.47 -13.84
CA PRO A 89 3.52 -1.07 -12.45
C PRO A 89 3.43 0.46 -12.31
N PRO A 90 2.93 0.98 -11.19
CA PRO A 90 2.82 2.41 -10.97
C PRO A 90 4.22 3.06 -11.02
N PRO A 91 4.33 4.31 -11.54
CA PRO A 91 5.61 5.00 -11.63
C PRO A 91 6.20 5.20 -10.24
N THR A 92 7.41 4.68 -10.05
CA THR A 92 8.17 4.86 -8.80
C THR A 92 9.11 6.04 -8.96
N GLU A 93 9.20 6.88 -7.93
CA GLU A 93 10.31 7.82 -7.81
C GLU A 93 11.51 7.05 -7.28
N ASN A 94 12.62 7.05 -8.03
CA ASN A 94 13.90 6.51 -7.57
C ASN A 94 14.31 7.23 -6.28
N SER A 95 13.93 6.65 -5.15
CA SER A 95 14.33 7.10 -3.84
C SER A 95 15.50 6.20 -3.45
N GLU A 96 16.72 6.72 -3.52
CA GLU A 96 17.91 5.99 -3.09
C GLU A 96 17.71 5.47 -1.66
N GLY A 97 17.50 4.15 -1.52
CA GLY A 97 17.54 3.41 -0.26
C GLY A 97 16.36 3.58 0.71
N THR A 98 15.32 4.35 0.39
CA THR A 98 14.12 4.46 1.23
C THR A 98 12.89 4.00 0.44
N ARG A 99 11.95 3.35 1.13
CA ARG A 99 10.71 2.74 0.60
C ARG A 99 10.16 3.46 -0.65
N PRO A 100 9.71 2.71 -1.68
CA PRO A 100 9.27 3.30 -2.94
C PRO A 100 8.21 4.37 -2.69
N ARG A 101 8.47 5.57 -3.20
CA ARG A 101 7.47 6.63 -3.26
C ARG A 101 6.82 6.61 -4.62
N PHE A 102 5.49 6.60 -4.64
CA PHE A 102 4.73 6.60 -5.88
C PHE A 102 4.31 8.03 -6.23
N LYS A 103 4.48 8.40 -7.50
CA LYS A 103 3.86 9.63 -8.01
C LYS A 103 2.37 9.39 -8.15
N LEU A 104 1.60 10.09 -7.35
CA LEU A 104 0.14 10.08 -7.40
C LEU A 104 -0.36 11.00 -8.52
N ASP A 105 0.06 10.72 -9.75
CA ASP A 105 -0.49 11.39 -10.92
C ASP A 105 -1.85 10.76 -11.23
N ALA A 106 -2.91 11.58 -11.22
CA ALA A 106 -4.28 11.17 -11.48
C ALA A 106 -4.37 10.53 -12.89
N GLY A 107 -4.37 9.20 -12.94
CA GLY A 107 -4.40 8.42 -14.18
C GLY A 107 -3.31 7.35 -14.29
N SER A 108 -2.27 7.39 -13.45
CA SER A 108 -1.19 6.40 -13.46
C SER A 108 -1.42 5.20 -12.53
N VAL A 109 -2.28 5.36 -11.52
CA VAL A 109 -2.56 4.35 -10.49
C VAL A 109 -4.00 3.84 -10.64
N ILE A 110 -4.18 2.53 -10.61
CA ILE A 110 -5.52 1.92 -10.63
C ILE A 110 -6.25 2.27 -9.31
N PRO A 111 -7.49 2.80 -9.36
CA PRO A 111 -8.24 3.14 -8.15
C PRO A 111 -8.51 1.93 -7.24
N PHE A 112 -8.37 2.12 -5.92
CA PHE A 112 -8.62 1.08 -4.93
C PHE A 112 -9.94 0.31 -5.11
N PRO A 113 -11.11 0.92 -5.36
CA PRO A 113 -12.37 0.16 -5.43
C PRO A 113 -12.40 -0.98 -6.45
N ILE A 114 -11.55 -0.92 -7.48
CA ILE A 114 -11.48 -1.91 -8.58
C ILE A 114 -10.39 -2.96 -8.30
N LEU A 115 -9.36 -2.62 -7.51
CA LEU A 115 -8.20 -3.47 -7.27
C LEU A 115 -8.52 -4.81 -6.56
N PRO A 116 -9.31 -4.85 -5.47
CA PRO A 116 -9.73 -6.10 -4.83
C PRO A 116 -10.39 -7.07 -5.82
N PHE A 117 -11.22 -6.54 -6.72
CA PHE A 117 -11.89 -7.34 -7.74
C PHE A 117 -10.90 -7.89 -8.78
N MET A 118 -9.99 -7.05 -9.28
CA MET A 118 -8.93 -7.50 -10.20
C MET A 118 -8.01 -8.56 -9.57
N LEU A 119 -7.63 -8.38 -8.30
CA LEU A 119 -6.83 -9.35 -7.55
C LEU A 119 -7.60 -10.65 -7.32
N HIS A 120 -8.90 -10.59 -7.03
CA HIS A 120 -9.74 -11.77 -6.90
C HIS A 120 -9.82 -12.57 -8.21
N LEU A 121 -10.03 -11.90 -9.34
CA LEU A 121 -9.98 -12.55 -10.65
C LEU A 121 -8.59 -13.13 -10.94
N ALA A 122 -7.53 -12.40 -10.59
CA ALA A 122 -6.16 -12.86 -10.81
C ALA A 122 -5.85 -14.15 -10.03
N ASP A 123 -6.31 -14.23 -8.79
CA ASP A 123 -6.21 -15.42 -7.93
C ASP A 123 -7.07 -16.57 -8.45
N LYS A 124 -8.36 -16.31 -8.72
CA LYS A 124 -9.33 -17.32 -9.20
C LYS A 124 -8.87 -18.02 -10.49
N TYR A 125 -8.28 -17.28 -11.42
CA TYR A 125 -7.86 -17.80 -12.72
C TYR A 125 -6.37 -18.15 -12.81
N GLY A 126 -5.62 -18.05 -11.71
CA GLY A 126 -4.20 -18.39 -11.69
C GLY A 126 -3.38 -17.55 -12.68
N LEU A 127 -3.56 -16.23 -12.66
CA LEU A 127 -2.79 -15.32 -13.51
C LEU A 127 -1.32 -15.27 -13.09
N SER A 128 -0.45 -14.93 -14.03
CA SER A 128 1.00 -14.85 -13.78
C SER A 128 1.39 -13.92 -12.61
N GLU A 129 2.43 -14.30 -11.87
CA GLU A 129 2.94 -13.53 -10.72
C GLU A 129 3.37 -12.10 -11.12
N THR A 130 3.72 -11.86 -12.39
CA THR A 130 4.04 -10.52 -12.88
C THR A 130 2.83 -9.59 -12.84
N ILE A 131 1.64 -10.08 -13.23
CA ILE A 131 0.36 -9.34 -13.17
C ILE A 131 -0.03 -9.12 -11.70
N ILE A 132 0.00 -10.18 -10.88
CA ILE A 132 -0.34 -10.12 -9.46
C ILE A 132 0.55 -9.11 -8.73
N ARG A 133 1.87 -9.16 -8.98
CA ARG A 133 2.83 -8.20 -8.41
C ARG A 133 2.53 -6.78 -8.85
N SER A 134 2.19 -6.55 -10.12
CA SER A 134 1.81 -5.22 -10.61
C SER A 134 0.57 -4.69 -9.89
N LEU A 135 -0.49 -5.50 -9.79
CA LEU A 135 -1.72 -5.15 -9.06
C LEU A 135 -1.46 -4.87 -7.57
N ARG A 136 -0.58 -5.65 -6.93
CA ARG A 136 -0.14 -5.42 -5.54
C ARG A 136 0.63 -4.10 -5.38
N LEU A 137 1.44 -3.70 -6.37
CA LEU A 137 2.10 -2.39 -6.36
C LEU A 137 1.08 -1.25 -6.48
N HIS A 138 0.07 -1.38 -7.35
CA HIS A 138 -1.03 -0.42 -7.42
C HIS A 138 -1.80 -0.34 -6.09
N MET A 139 -2.02 -1.48 -5.42
CA MET A 139 -2.62 -1.52 -4.08
C MET A 139 -1.78 -0.76 -3.06
N GLN A 140 -0.46 -1.00 -3.07
CA GLN A 140 0.50 -0.30 -2.21
C GLN A 140 0.51 1.21 -2.48
N SER A 141 0.44 1.65 -3.74
CA SER A 141 0.33 3.08 -4.08
C SER A 141 -0.95 3.73 -3.56
N ASN A 142 -2.04 2.97 -3.38
CA ASN A 142 -3.27 3.46 -2.79
C ASN A 142 -3.20 3.59 -1.25
N ALA A 143 -2.15 3.08 -0.59
CA ALA A 143 -2.02 3.09 0.87
C ALA A 143 -2.09 4.50 1.46
N ALA A 144 -1.59 5.52 0.75
CA ALA A 144 -1.65 6.91 1.23
C ALA A 144 -3.04 7.56 1.06
N ILE A 145 -3.83 7.15 0.05
CA ILE A 145 -5.14 7.72 -0.26
C ILE A 145 -6.24 7.02 0.54
N ASN A 146 -6.21 5.69 0.56
CA ASN A 146 -7.24 4.84 1.17
C ASN A 146 -6.61 3.93 2.24
N PRO A 147 -5.96 4.48 3.27
CA PRO A 147 -5.14 3.70 4.19
C PRO A 147 -5.92 2.63 4.94
N LEU A 148 -7.15 2.94 5.39
CA LEU A 148 -7.95 2.01 6.19
C LEU A 148 -8.49 0.84 5.34
N PRO A 149 -9.11 1.06 4.17
CA PRO A 149 -9.49 -0.04 3.28
C PRO A 149 -8.32 -0.89 2.77
N VAL A 150 -7.18 -0.25 2.43
CA VAL A 150 -5.98 -0.97 1.98
C VAL A 150 -5.42 -1.83 3.10
N TYR A 151 -5.35 -1.30 4.34
CA TYR A 151 -4.92 -2.06 5.51
C TYR A 151 -5.83 -3.27 5.75
N ALA A 152 -7.13 -3.05 5.79
CA ALA A 152 -8.12 -4.11 6.00
C ALA A 152 -8.00 -5.22 4.95
N TYR A 153 -7.95 -4.86 3.66
CA TYR A 153 -7.76 -5.82 2.58
C TYR A 153 -6.43 -6.57 2.71
N ALA A 154 -5.32 -5.86 2.95
CA ALA A 154 -4.02 -6.47 3.08
C ALA A 154 -3.93 -7.46 4.24
N THR A 155 -4.58 -7.17 5.38
CA THR A 155 -4.66 -8.10 6.51
C THR A 155 -5.59 -9.30 6.27
N ALA A 156 -6.65 -9.14 5.46
CA ALA A 156 -7.54 -10.24 5.10
C ALA A 156 -6.89 -11.28 4.18
N HIS A 157 -5.90 -10.86 3.39
CA HIS A 157 -5.25 -11.66 2.36
C HIS A 157 -3.76 -11.95 2.65
N ASP A 158 -3.33 -11.83 3.91
CA ASP A 158 -1.95 -12.11 4.35
C ASP A 158 -0.87 -11.37 3.52
N LEU A 159 -1.07 -10.07 3.30
CA LEU A 159 -0.15 -9.18 2.59
C LEU A 159 0.58 -8.24 3.57
N PRO A 160 1.47 -8.74 4.44
CA PRO A 160 2.01 -7.99 5.59
C PRO A 160 2.76 -6.73 5.16
N LYS A 161 3.49 -6.75 4.03
CA LYS A 161 4.21 -5.56 3.53
C LYS A 161 3.28 -4.41 3.19
N ILE A 162 2.14 -4.70 2.56
CA ILE A 162 1.13 -3.69 2.19
C ILE A 162 0.39 -3.20 3.44
N ALA A 163 0.05 -4.12 4.35
CA ALA A 163 -0.57 -3.77 5.63
C ALA A 163 0.35 -2.84 6.45
N ALA A 164 1.63 -3.18 6.57
CA ALA A 164 2.62 -2.34 7.24
C ALA A 164 2.70 -0.96 6.59
N GLU A 165 2.72 -0.85 5.26
CA GLU A 165 2.75 0.44 4.59
C GLU A 165 1.49 1.27 4.82
N ALA A 166 0.31 0.67 4.69
CA ALA A 166 -0.97 1.33 4.95
C ALA A 166 -1.07 1.82 6.40
N SER A 167 -0.57 1.04 7.37
CA SER A 167 -0.54 1.44 8.79
C SER A 167 0.26 2.72 9.04
N ALA A 168 1.24 3.05 8.17
CA ALA A 168 2.02 4.30 8.26
C ALA A 168 1.17 5.57 8.13
N TYR A 169 0.06 5.45 7.40
CA TYR A 169 -0.85 6.53 7.07
C TYR A 169 -2.09 6.55 7.98
N LEU A 170 -2.28 5.52 8.81
CA LEU A 170 -3.37 5.45 9.80
C LEU A 170 -3.09 6.17 11.11
N LEU A 171 -1.93 6.80 11.23
CA LEU A 171 -1.56 7.57 12.43
C LEU A 171 -2.43 8.83 12.64
N HIS A 172 -3.06 9.33 11.57
CA HIS A 172 -4.01 10.43 11.57
C HIS A 172 -5.19 10.11 10.64
N PRO A 173 -6.44 10.35 11.08
CA PRO A 173 -6.84 10.80 12.41
C PRO A 173 -6.67 9.70 13.49
N PRO A 174 -6.81 10.01 14.79
CA PRO A 174 -6.73 9.01 15.86
C PRO A 174 -7.76 7.89 15.66
N LEU A 175 -7.44 6.65 16.05
CA LEU A 175 -8.35 5.51 15.86
C LEU A 175 -9.74 5.71 16.49
N SER A 176 -9.84 6.53 17.54
CA SER A 176 -11.09 6.89 18.19
C SER A 176 -12.03 7.76 17.34
N SER A 177 -11.56 8.37 16.25
CA SER A 177 -12.40 9.20 15.37
C SER A 177 -13.13 8.39 14.30
N TYR A 178 -12.73 7.14 14.07
CA TYR A 178 -13.37 6.28 13.09
C TYR A 178 -14.71 5.79 13.61
N THR A 179 -15.70 5.69 12.73
CA THR A 179 -17.01 5.15 13.10
C THR A 179 -16.93 3.63 13.26
N LYS A 180 -17.96 3.05 13.89
CA LYS A 180 -18.09 1.59 13.96
C LYS A 180 -18.09 0.95 12.57
N GLY A 181 -18.73 1.57 11.58
CA GLY A 181 -18.76 1.07 10.21
C GLY A 181 -17.37 1.08 9.56
N ASP A 182 -16.58 2.11 9.82
CA ASP A 182 -15.21 2.21 9.31
C ASP A 182 -14.30 1.12 9.90
N ILE A 183 -14.41 0.83 11.19
CA ILE A 183 -13.56 -0.21 11.83
C ILE A 183 -14.03 -1.63 11.47
N GLN A 184 -15.31 -1.82 11.17
CA GLN A 184 -15.88 -3.13 10.82
C GLN A 184 -15.27 -3.77 9.58
N ILE A 185 -14.63 -2.99 8.69
CA ILE A 185 -13.96 -3.56 7.52
C ILE A 185 -12.68 -4.32 7.89
N ILE A 186 -12.09 -4.04 9.06
CA ILE A 186 -10.90 -4.76 9.53
C ILE A 186 -11.33 -6.18 9.92
N PRO A 187 -10.81 -7.23 9.27
CA PRO A 187 -11.37 -8.57 9.35
C PRO A 187 -11.14 -9.25 10.70
N THR A 188 -10.09 -8.87 11.44
CA THR A 188 -9.70 -9.54 12.68
C THR A 188 -9.44 -8.57 13.82
N VAL A 189 -9.74 -9.02 15.04
CA VAL A 189 -9.42 -8.26 16.27
C VAL A 189 -7.91 -8.06 16.41
N THR A 190 -7.10 -9.02 15.97
CA THR A 190 -5.63 -8.93 15.98
C THR A 190 -5.15 -7.77 15.13
N ALA A 191 -5.62 -7.66 13.88
CA ALA A 191 -5.24 -6.56 12.98
C ALA A 191 -5.64 -5.18 13.54
N TYR A 192 -6.81 -5.07 14.17
CA TYR A 192 -7.21 -3.83 14.83
C TYR A 192 -6.34 -3.51 16.06
N HIS A 193 -6.05 -4.53 16.88
CA HIS A 193 -5.22 -4.38 18.07
C HIS A 193 -3.78 -3.97 17.71
N GLU A 194 -3.22 -4.42 16.60
CA GLU A 194 -1.91 -3.98 16.11
C GLU A 194 -1.86 -2.48 15.81
N LEU A 195 -2.93 -1.91 15.24
CA LEU A 195 -3.04 -0.45 15.05
C LEU A 195 -3.10 0.27 16.40
N LEU A 196 -3.90 -0.21 17.35
CA LEU A 196 -3.95 0.37 18.70
C LEU A 196 -2.57 0.36 19.37
N ARG A 197 -1.84 -0.76 19.26
CA ARG A 197 -0.49 -0.90 19.78
C ARG A 197 0.46 0.11 19.14
N LEU A 198 0.40 0.28 17.82
CA LEU A 198 1.20 1.27 17.10
C LEU A 198 0.90 2.70 17.59
N HIS A 199 -0.36 3.06 17.76
CA HIS A 199 -0.75 4.41 18.19
C HIS A 199 -0.25 4.71 19.61
N GLU A 200 -0.48 3.81 20.56
CA GLU A 200 -0.08 4.03 21.95
C GLU A 200 1.45 3.99 22.11
N TYR A 201 2.13 3.07 21.44
CA TYR A 201 3.60 3.03 21.41
C TYR A 201 4.18 4.36 20.93
N ARG A 202 3.65 4.89 19.82
CA ARG A 202 4.09 6.18 19.29
C ARG A 202 3.81 7.31 20.25
N LYS A 203 2.59 7.41 20.78
CA LYS A 203 2.20 8.46 21.74
C LYS A 203 3.12 8.47 22.96
N SER A 204 3.38 7.31 23.55
CA SER A 204 4.28 7.15 24.69
C SER A 204 5.73 7.54 24.37
N ARG A 205 6.30 7.01 23.27
CA ARG A 205 7.69 7.34 22.87
C ARG A 205 7.87 8.80 22.49
N LEU A 206 6.90 9.39 21.81
CA LEU A 206 6.91 10.82 21.47
C LEU A 206 6.85 11.67 22.74
N ARG A 207 6.03 11.29 23.74
CA ARG A 207 5.98 11.94 25.04
C ARG A 207 7.32 11.86 25.78
N GLU A 208 7.92 10.68 25.83
CA GLU A 208 9.22 10.47 26.47
C GLU A 208 10.32 11.32 25.81
N ILE A 209 10.39 11.33 24.47
CA ILE A 209 11.35 12.15 23.73
C ILE A 209 11.15 13.63 24.06
N LEU A 210 9.90 14.10 24.02
CA LEU A 210 9.56 15.49 24.33
C LEU A 210 9.96 15.87 25.76
N LEU A 211 9.61 15.04 26.75
CA LEU A 211 9.87 15.30 28.17
C LEU A 211 11.32 15.07 28.61
N ASN A 212 12.17 14.51 27.75
CA ASN A 212 13.60 14.35 28.01
C ASN A 212 14.51 15.26 27.16
N GLU A 213 13.97 16.08 26.26
CA GLU A 213 14.79 17.04 25.48
C GLU A 213 15.06 18.35 26.22
N ASP A 214 16.34 18.68 26.38
CA ASP A 214 16.78 19.95 26.97
C ASP A 214 16.98 21.03 25.91
N LEU A 215 16.61 22.28 26.26
CA LEU A 215 16.93 23.45 25.45
C LEU A 215 18.45 23.72 25.38
N PHE A 216 19.16 23.45 26.47
CA PHE A 216 20.61 23.67 26.59
C PHE A 216 21.29 22.39 27.09
N PRO A 217 21.57 21.41 26.21
CA PRO A 217 22.23 20.17 26.60
C PRO A 217 23.56 20.46 27.29
N HIS A 218 23.72 20.00 28.53
CA HIS A 218 24.91 20.26 29.38
C HIS A 218 25.28 21.75 29.53
N GLY A 219 24.34 22.67 29.32
CA GLY A 219 24.57 24.12 29.35
C GLY A 219 25.25 24.70 28.10
N TYR A 220 25.50 23.92 27.05
CA TYR A 220 26.04 24.45 25.79
C TYR A 220 25.05 25.41 25.12
N GLY A 221 25.57 26.53 24.61
CA GLY A 221 24.75 27.56 23.94
C GLY A 221 23.85 28.38 24.86
N THR A 222 24.03 28.29 26.18
CA THR A 222 23.24 29.05 27.16
C THR A 222 23.38 30.56 26.94
N CYS A 223 22.25 31.26 26.82
CA CYS A 223 22.24 32.73 26.79
C CYS A 223 22.38 33.29 28.22
N PRO A 224 23.40 34.13 28.51
CA PRO A 224 23.60 34.65 29.87
C PRO A 224 22.46 35.55 30.33
N THR A 225 21.81 36.27 29.40
CA THR A 225 20.75 37.23 29.71
C THR A 225 19.37 36.59 29.85
N HIS A 226 19.07 35.59 29.02
CA HIS A 226 17.71 35.08 28.85
C HIS A 226 17.52 33.61 29.23
N LYS A 227 18.54 32.94 29.82
CA LYS A 227 18.50 31.52 30.17
C LYS A 227 17.20 31.11 30.85
N GLN A 228 16.87 31.76 31.97
CA GLN A 228 15.74 31.37 32.81
C GLN A 228 14.41 31.49 32.07
N TRP A 229 14.21 32.63 31.40
CA TRP A 229 12.99 32.87 30.62
C TRP A 229 12.85 31.88 29.45
N ALA A 230 13.93 31.65 28.68
CA ALA A 230 13.91 30.72 27.55
C ALA A 230 13.65 29.27 28.01
N THR A 231 14.27 28.83 29.10
CA THR A 231 14.02 27.51 29.70
C THR A 231 12.60 27.37 30.21
N GLN A 232 12.05 28.40 30.87
CA GLN A 232 10.66 28.38 31.34
C GLN A 232 9.67 28.25 30.16
N LEU A 233 9.90 29.01 29.09
CA LEU A 233 9.05 28.97 27.90
C LEU A 233 9.10 27.61 27.21
N TRP A 234 10.30 27.04 27.07
CA TRP A 234 10.53 25.69 26.57
C TRP A 234 9.76 24.64 27.40
N GLU A 235 9.92 24.68 28.71
CA GLU A 235 9.28 23.72 29.62
C GLU A 235 7.75 23.83 29.60
N GLN A 236 7.23 25.06 29.59
CA GLN A 236 5.79 25.30 29.52
C GLN A 236 5.18 24.70 28.25
N LYS A 237 5.79 24.92 27.07
CA LYS A 237 5.30 24.36 25.80
C LYS A 237 5.43 22.84 25.78
N ARG A 238 6.52 22.28 26.31
CA ARG A 238 6.72 20.81 26.41
C ARG A 238 5.66 20.13 27.24
N VAL A 239 5.43 20.61 28.47
CA VAL A 239 4.42 20.05 29.38
C VAL A 239 3.03 20.18 28.76
N TYR A 240 2.72 21.34 28.17
CA TYR A 240 1.45 21.54 27.47
C TYR A 240 1.26 20.52 26.34
N LEU A 241 2.22 20.43 25.41
CA LEU A 241 2.14 19.52 24.27
C LEU A 241 2.06 18.06 24.71
N ALA A 242 2.79 17.65 25.76
CA ALA A 242 2.76 16.29 26.30
C ALA A 242 1.35 15.80 26.70
N THR A 243 0.44 16.73 27.04
CA THR A 243 -0.97 16.42 27.33
C THR A 243 -1.84 16.24 26.09
N GLN A 244 -1.42 16.81 24.95
CA GLN A 244 -2.17 16.84 23.68
C GLN A 244 -1.59 15.91 22.61
N LEU A 245 -0.58 15.08 22.96
CA LEU A 245 0.09 14.23 21.98
C LEU A 245 -0.84 13.14 21.42
N GLU A 246 -0.82 13.04 20.10
CA GLU A 246 -1.39 11.96 19.31
C GLU A 246 -0.31 11.27 18.48
N ALA A 247 -0.62 10.09 17.94
CA ALA A 247 0.37 9.26 17.23
C ALA A 247 1.01 9.95 16.00
N ALA A 248 0.31 10.89 15.38
CA ALA A 248 0.78 11.66 14.24
C ALA A 248 1.26 13.09 14.55
N THR A 249 1.30 13.52 15.82
CA THR A 249 1.67 14.90 16.17
C THR A 249 3.08 15.24 15.68
N ASP A 250 3.21 16.34 14.93
CA ASP A 250 4.50 16.92 14.55
C ASP A 250 5.05 17.79 15.68
N ILE A 251 5.67 17.14 16.68
CA ILE A 251 6.27 17.81 17.84
C ILE A 251 7.26 18.89 17.41
N ALA A 252 8.06 18.64 16.38
CA ALA A 252 9.07 19.60 15.95
C ALA A 252 8.42 20.85 15.34
N GLY A 253 7.39 20.67 14.51
CA GLY A 253 6.58 21.76 13.98
C GLY A 253 5.95 22.62 15.10
N GLU A 254 5.30 21.97 16.06
CA GLU A 254 4.67 22.63 17.21
C GLU A 254 5.67 23.40 18.09
N MET A 255 6.86 22.84 18.32
CA MET A 255 7.92 23.48 19.11
C MET A 255 8.62 24.60 18.33
N HIS A 256 8.57 24.60 17.00
CA HIS A 256 9.20 25.63 16.16
C HIS A 256 8.61 27.03 16.38
N GLU A 257 7.35 27.12 16.81
CA GLU A 257 6.69 28.39 17.16
C GLU A 257 7.46 29.21 18.21
N LEU A 258 8.20 28.53 19.10
CA LEU A 258 9.04 29.19 20.09
C LEU A 258 10.19 29.99 19.47
N ALA A 259 10.65 29.61 18.27
CA ALA A 259 11.71 30.34 17.58
C ALA A 259 11.28 31.78 17.22
N CYS A 260 9.98 31.98 16.94
CA CYS A 260 9.42 33.31 16.72
C CYS A 260 9.40 34.14 18.00
N GLN A 261 9.08 33.53 19.14
CA GLN A 261 9.01 34.20 20.44
C GLN A 261 10.41 34.60 20.96
N LEU A 262 11.45 33.84 20.59
CA LEU A 262 12.85 34.10 20.95
C LEU A 262 13.63 34.86 19.87
N SER A 263 12.93 35.41 18.86
CA SER A 263 13.55 36.04 17.70
C SER A 263 14.40 37.28 18.02
N SER A 264 14.12 37.94 19.15
CA SER A 264 14.85 39.11 19.65
C SER A 264 16.28 38.78 20.13
N CYS A 265 16.58 37.52 20.47
CA CYS A 265 17.90 37.09 20.92
C CYS A 265 18.47 36.00 19.99
N PRO A 266 19.50 36.30 19.18
CA PRO A 266 20.08 35.34 18.23
C PRO A 266 20.58 34.04 18.88
N LEU A 267 21.12 34.12 20.10
CA LEU A 267 21.58 32.95 20.85
C LEU A 267 20.42 32.04 21.27
N CYS A 268 19.36 32.59 21.85
CA CYS A 268 18.16 31.83 22.23
C CYS A 268 17.46 31.22 21.03
N ARG A 269 17.33 31.97 19.93
CA ARG A 269 16.76 31.46 18.68
C ARG A 269 17.57 30.27 18.16
N LYS A 270 18.90 30.41 18.10
CA LYS A 270 19.78 29.31 17.66
C LYS A 270 19.66 28.08 18.55
N ALA A 271 19.58 28.25 19.87
CA ALA A 271 19.39 27.15 20.81
C ALA A 271 18.06 26.43 20.60
N VAL A 272 16.93 27.15 20.48
CA VAL A 272 15.63 26.53 20.18
C VAL A 272 15.64 25.83 18.83
N THR A 273 16.20 26.43 17.78
CA THR A 273 16.28 25.77 16.47
C THR A 273 17.03 24.46 16.56
N ALA A 274 18.20 24.42 17.21
CA ALA A 274 18.98 23.19 17.38
C ALA A 274 18.23 22.13 18.22
N ALA A 275 17.55 22.53 19.29
CA ALA A 275 16.75 21.61 20.11
C ALA A 275 15.54 21.05 19.32
N VAL A 276 14.88 21.88 18.50
CA VAL A 276 13.78 21.45 17.62
C VAL A 276 14.27 20.51 16.52
N GLU A 277 15.43 20.77 15.92
CA GLU A 277 16.06 19.86 14.95
C GLU A 277 16.39 18.50 15.59
N MET A 278 16.89 18.50 16.83
CA MET A 278 17.14 17.27 17.59
C MET A 278 15.85 16.51 17.90
N LEU A 279 14.78 17.19 18.32
CA LEU A 279 13.45 16.60 18.47
C LEU A 279 12.98 15.98 17.17
N GLN A 280 13.09 16.69 16.06
CA GLN A 280 12.68 16.18 14.74
C GLN A 280 13.44 14.91 14.39
N TYR A 281 14.77 14.89 14.59
CA TYR A 281 15.61 13.72 14.37
C TYR A 281 15.17 12.52 15.24
N LYS A 282 14.96 12.72 16.54
CA LYS A 282 14.54 11.65 17.47
C LYS A 282 13.13 11.16 17.14
N CYS A 283 12.18 12.05 16.86
CA CYS A 283 10.79 11.70 16.53
C CYS A 283 10.68 10.92 15.21
N ARG A 284 11.51 11.23 14.20
CA ARG A 284 11.54 10.48 12.92
C ARG A 284 11.92 9.00 13.09
N ARG A 285 12.62 8.65 14.18
CA ARG A 285 13.04 7.27 14.48
C ARG A 285 11.97 6.46 15.23
N VAL A 286 10.90 7.09 15.68
CA VAL A 286 9.78 6.38 16.33
C VAL A 286 9.04 5.56 15.27
N ALA A 287 8.76 4.29 15.58
CA ALA A 287 8.09 3.34 14.69
C ALA A 287 6.84 3.95 14.04
N ARG A 288 6.73 3.89 12.72
CA ARG A 288 5.57 4.41 11.97
C ARG A 288 4.65 3.31 11.46
N THR A 289 5.09 2.07 11.46
CA THR A 289 4.33 0.94 10.94
C THR A 289 4.27 -0.18 11.97
N VAL A 290 3.25 -1.03 11.88
CA VAL A 290 2.99 -2.11 12.84
C VAL A 290 4.20 -3.04 13.04
N ASP A 291 4.96 -3.34 11.98
CA ASP A 291 6.15 -4.21 12.02
C ASP A 291 7.29 -3.73 12.93
N TYR A 292 7.36 -2.43 13.23
CA TYR A 292 8.46 -1.85 14.02
C TYR A 292 8.07 -1.62 15.49
N VAL A 293 6.88 -2.06 15.89
CA VAL A 293 6.44 -1.98 17.29
C VAL A 293 7.04 -3.17 18.06
N PRO A 294 7.86 -2.95 19.11
CA PRO A 294 8.43 -4.05 19.89
C PRO A 294 7.33 -4.95 20.49
N GLN A 295 7.54 -6.26 20.43
CA GLN A 295 6.57 -7.24 20.95
C GLN A 295 6.44 -7.17 22.49
N ASP A 296 7.54 -6.87 23.16
CA ASP A 296 7.72 -6.82 24.61
C ASP A 296 7.33 -5.48 25.25
N TYR A 297 7.05 -4.44 24.44
CA TYR A 297 6.74 -3.10 24.95
C TYR A 297 5.64 -3.08 26.03
N TRP A 298 4.65 -3.96 25.92
CA TRP A 298 3.53 -4.03 26.86
C TRP A 298 3.80 -4.84 28.12
N LEU A 299 4.80 -5.71 28.12
CA LEU A 299 5.14 -6.53 29.29
C LEU A 299 5.73 -5.68 30.42
N GLY A 300 6.37 -4.56 30.08
CA GLY A 300 6.95 -3.62 31.05
C GLY A 300 5.97 -2.59 31.61
N ALA A 301 4.79 -2.39 31.00
CA ALA A 301 3.83 -1.37 31.43
C ALA A 301 2.88 -1.84 32.56
N VAL A 302 2.94 -3.13 32.93
CA VAL A 302 2.09 -3.77 33.95
C VAL A 302 2.86 -4.02 35.27
N GLN A 303 4.11 -3.55 35.36
CA GLN A 303 4.94 -3.61 36.57
C GLN A 303 5.02 -2.24 37.25
#